data_AF-A0A971TWI5-F1
#
_entry.id   AF-A0A971TWI5-F1
#
_cell.length_a   1.000
_cell.length_b   1.000
_cell.length_c   1.000
_cell.angle_alpha   90.00
_cell.angle_beta   90.00
_cell.angle_gamma   90.00
#
_symmetry.space_group_name_H-M   'P 1'
#
loop_
_entity.id
_entity.type
_entity.pdbx_description
1 polymer ?
#
loop_
_entity_poly.entity_id
_entity_poly.type
_entity_poly.pdbx_seq_one_letter_code
_entity_poly.pdbx_strand_id
1 'polypeptide(L)'
;MLSHRRMPATDREIRGSEVASLSSFGRNLKFRGAWISMAIVLLVAVAACDPSRVFDEYRAIPDATWEADSVMTFQFNIARTSQNNNIWFNIRNDQKYEYSNLWLFVTIEPPSGAAVTDTVQIILADPSGKWLGKGFSGLFDNRLIYRRNVYFPESGRYTLRIRHGMRPETLRGITDVGVRIEKLN
;
A
#
# COMPACT_ATOMS: atom_id res chain seq x y z
N MET A 1 60.74 62.62 27.93
CA MET A 1 60.60 61.76 26.72
C MET A 1 59.19 61.19 26.73
N LEU A 2 58.46 61.35 25.63
CA LEU A 2 57.00 61.44 25.54
C LEU A 2 56.22 60.18 25.97
N SER A 3 55.17 60.40 26.77
CA SER A 3 54.04 59.47 26.95
C SER A 3 53.07 59.63 25.77
N HIS A 4 52.98 58.61 24.92
CA HIS A 4 51.94 58.54 23.88
C HIS A 4 50.64 58.01 24.49
N ARG A 5 49.63 58.89 24.61
CA ARG A 5 48.23 58.48 24.80
C ARG A 5 47.73 57.85 23.49
N ARG A 6 47.29 56.58 23.54
CA ARG A 6 46.52 55.95 22.46
C ARG A 6 45.10 56.54 22.42
N MET A 7 44.65 56.97 21.25
CA MET A 7 43.26 57.32 20.95
C MET A 7 42.36 56.08 21.00
N PRO A 8 41.06 56.22 21.33
CA PRO A 8 40.11 55.11 21.32
C PRO A 8 39.74 54.70 19.88
N ALA A 9 39.41 53.42 19.72
CA ALA A 9 38.98 52.82 18.47
C ALA A 9 37.74 53.53 17.89
N THR A 10 37.75 53.74 16.58
CA THR A 10 36.76 54.48 15.79
C THR A 10 35.50 53.64 15.53
N ASP A 11 34.31 54.27 15.59
CA ASP A 11 32.94 53.73 15.39
C ASP A 11 32.70 52.78 14.19
N ARG A 12 33.63 52.68 13.23
CA ARG A 12 33.52 51.80 12.06
C ARG A 12 33.62 50.31 12.42
N GLU A 13 34.35 49.96 13.47
CA GLU A 13 34.53 48.56 13.89
C GLU A 13 33.29 48.03 14.62
N ILE A 14 32.60 48.91 15.36
CA ILE A 14 31.36 48.57 16.09
C ILE A 14 30.23 48.26 15.09
N ARG A 15 30.04 49.08 14.04
CA ARG A 15 29.00 48.83 13.02
C ARG A 15 29.18 47.53 12.22
N GLY A 16 30.41 47.08 11.97
CA GLY A 16 30.66 45.83 11.23
C GLY A 16 30.29 44.57 12.00
N SER A 17 30.50 44.59 13.33
CA SER A 17 30.18 43.47 14.22
C SER A 17 28.67 43.31 14.48
N GLU A 18 27.91 44.42 14.54
CA GLU A 18 26.45 44.38 14.66
C GLU A 18 25.76 43.83 13.39
N VAL A 19 26.25 44.18 12.20
CA VAL A 19 25.65 43.69 10.94
C VAL A 19 25.92 42.20 10.73
N ALA A 20 27.08 41.69 11.18
CA ALA A 20 27.41 40.28 11.13
C ALA A 20 26.50 39.43 12.05
N SER A 21 26.15 39.94 13.24
CA SER A 21 25.31 39.22 14.21
C SER A 21 23.87 39.03 13.71
N LEU A 22 23.27 40.05 13.10
CA LEU A 22 21.90 40.01 12.58
C LEU A 22 21.72 39.01 11.42
N SER A 23 22.73 38.85 10.56
CA SER A 23 22.70 37.89 9.44
C SER A 23 22.83 36.41 9.87
N SER A 24 23.48 36.15 11.00
CA SER A 24 23.63 34.80 11.56
C SER A 24 22.37 34.35 12.32
N PHE A 25 21.67 35.29 12.96
CA PHE A 25 20.43 35.04 13.69
C PHE A 25 19.30 34.56 12.76
N GLY A 26 19.12 35.19 11.59
CA GLY A 26 18.09 34.81 10.62
C GLY A 26 18.34 33.48 9.89
N ARG A 27 19.60 33.05 9.76
CA ARG A 27 19.97 31.73 9.20
C ARG A 27 19.62 30.61 10.17
N ASN A 28 19.97 30.76 11.45
CA ASN A 28 19.69 29.77 12.49
C ASN A 28 18.18 29.50 12.70
N LEU A 29 17.33 30.51 12.52
CA LEU A 29 15.87 30.35 12.65
C LEU A 29 15.26 29.56 11.48
N LYS A 30 15.74 29.76 10.26
CA LYS A 30 15.30 29.00 9.06
C LYS A 30 15.71 27.53 9.11
N PHE A 31 16.92 27.23 9.59
CA PHE A 31 17.35 25.85 9.77
C PHE A 31 16.49 25.16 10.83
N ARG A 32 16.29 25.76 12.02
CA ARG A 32 15.47 25.16 13.10
C ARG A 32 14.02 24.87 12.68
N GLY A 33 13.40 25.75 11.89
CA GLY A 33 12.07 25.52 11.32
C GLY A 33 12.03 24.34 10.35
N ALA A 34 13.06 24.17 9.52
CA ALA A 34 13.15 23.04 8.58
C ALA A 34 13.31 21.68 9.31
N TRP A 35 14.08 21.62 10.40
CA TRP A 35 14.22 20.40 11.22
C TRP A 35 12.92 20.04 11.94
N ILE A 36 12.17 21.04 12.44
CA ILE A 36 10.86 20.82 13.07
C ILE A 36 9.84 20.33 12.02
N SER A 37 9.78 20.96 10.85
CA SER A 37 8.91 20.50 9.76
C SER A 37 9.27 19.10 9.27
N MET A 38 10.56 18.77 9.15
CA MET A 38 11.02 17.43 8.78
C MET A 38 10.69 16.39 9.86
N ALA A 39 10.83 16.74 11.13
CA ALA A 39 10.43 15.88 12.26
C ALA A 39 8.91 15.65 12.30
N ILE A 40 8.10 16.68 12.02
CA ILE A 40 6.63 16.56 11.94
C ILE A 40 6.23 15.67 10.75
N VAL A 41 6.84 15.85 9.58
CA VAL A 41 6.60 15.00 8.41
C VAL A 41 6.96 13.55 8.70
N LEU A 42 8.09 13.31 9.38
CA LEU A 42 8.51 11.97 9.80
C LEU A 42 7.54 11.36 10.83
N LEU A 43 7.04 12.16 11.78
CA LEU A 43 6.08 11.74 12.79
C LEU A 43 4.71 11.39 12.19
N VAL A 44 4.24 12.17 11.22
CA VAL A 44 2.99 11.88 10.49
C VAL A 44 3.16 10.62 9.64
N ALA A 45 4.34 10.39 9.04
CA ALA A 45 4.62 9.20 8.24
C ALA A 45 4.54 7.90 9.06
N VAL A 46 4.97 7.90 10.33
CA VAL A 46 4.89 6.70 11.20
C VAL A 46 3.50 6.44 11.77
N ALA A 47 2.60 7.43 11.77
CA ALA A 47 1.22 7.27 12.26
C ALA A 47 0.25 6.65 11.24
N ALA A 48 0.66 6.44 9.98
CA ALA A 48 -0.21 5.95 8.90
C ALA A 48 -0.53 4.43 8.95
N CYS A 49 -0.32 3.78 10.09
CA CYS A 49 -0.64 2.37 10.24
C CYS A 49 -2.15 2.16 10.16
N ASP A 50 -2.59 1.23 9.33
CA ASP A 50 -3.99 0.87 9.13
C ASP A 50 -4.40 -0.19 10.17
N PRO A 51 -5.08 0.18 11.28
CA PRO A 51 -5.30 -0.73 12.41
C PRO A 51 -6.29 -1.86 12.08
N SER A 52 -7.08 -1.68 11.03
CA SER A 52 -8.07 -2.66 10.56
C SER A 52 -7.41 -3.76 9.74
N ARG A 53 -6.23 -3.52 9.15
CA ARG A 53 -5.56 -4.45 8.26
C ARG A 53 -5.04 -5.68 8.99
N VAL A 54 -5.45 -6.85 8.53
CA VAL A 54 -4.92 -8.16 8.96
C VAL A 54 -3.91 -8.68 7.94
N PHE A 55 -4.24 -8.55 6.65
CA PHE A 55 -3.41 -9.02 5.54
C PHE A 55 -3.66 -8.13 4.32
N ASP A 56 -2.63 -7.86 3.53
CA ASP A 56 -2.74 -7.10 2.28
C ASP A 56 -1.51 -7.39 1.41
N GLU A 57 -1.65 -8.30 0.46
CA GLU A 57 -0.58 -8.66 -0.47
C GLU A 57 -1.10 -8.75 -1.90
N TYR A 58 -0.22 -8.38 -2.84
CA TYR A 58 -0.38 -8.63 -4.27
C TYR A 58 0.65 -9.65 -4.71
N ARG A 59 0.25 -10.50 -5.66
CA ARG A 59 1.12 -11.40 -6.40
C ARG A 59 1.04 -11.03 -7.86
N ALA A 60 2.17 -10.65 -8.43
CA ALA A 60 2.29 -10.37 -9.85
C ALA A 60 2.27 -11.69 -10.65
N ILE A 61 1.60 -11.67 -11.79
CA ILE A 61 1.61 -12.76 -12.76
C ILE A 61 2.70 -12.44 -13.79
N PRO A 62 3.73 -13.30 -13.94
CA PRO A 62 4.77 -13.11 -14.93
C PRO A 62 4.19 -12.88 -16.33
N ASP A 63 4.68 -11.85 -17.02
CA ASP A 63 4.28 -11.49 -18.38
C ASP A 63 2.76 -11.32 -18.59
N ALA A 64 2.00 -11.08 -17.51
CA ALA A 64 0.54 -11.05 -17.49
C ALA A 64 -0.10 -12.29 -18.15
N THR A 65 0.55 -13.44 -18.01
CA THR A 65 0.16 -14.72 -18.61
C THR A 65 -0.07 -15.73 -17.50
N TRP A 66 -1.34 -16.00 -17.21
CA TRP A 66 -1.76 -16.88 -16.12
C TRP A 66 -2.19 -18.22 -16.68
N GLU A 67 -1.43 -19.27 -16.38
CA GLU A 67 -1.80 -20.65 -16.75
C GLU A 67 -2.87 -21.22 -15.82
N ALA A 68 -3.72 -22.10 -16.33
CA ALA A 68 -4.87 -22.68 -15.62
C ALA A 68 -4.48 -23.54 -14.42
N ASP A 69 -3.29 -24.15 -14.45
CA ASP A 69 -2.71 -24.94 -13.37
C ASP A 69 -1.90 -24.09 -12.37
N SER A 70 -1.64 -22.82 -12.69
CA SER A 70 -0.89 -21.90 -11.84
C SER A 70 -1.76 -21.37 -10.71
N VAL A 71 -1.34 -21.66 -9.47
CA VAL A 71 -2.09 -21.32 -8.26
C VAL A 71 -1.41 -20.18 -7.52
N MET A 72 -2.14 -19.07 -7.37
CA MET A 72 -1.71 -17.97 -6.50
C MET A 72 -1.99 -18.33 -5.04
N THR A 73 -0.94 -18.43 -4.23
CA THR A 73 -1.04 -18.83 -2.82
C THR A 73 -0.73 -17.66 -1.89
N PHE A 74 -1.63 -17.42 -0.95
CA PHE A 74 -1.54 -16.40 0.09
C PHE A 74 -1.62 -17.06 1.46
N GLN A 75 -0.71 -16.70 2.35
CA GLN A 75 -0.70 -17.22 3.72
C GLN A 75 -0.85 -16.07 4.71
N PHE A 76 -1.82 -16.17 5.59
CA PHE A 76 -2.09 -15.15 6.60
C PHE A 76 -2.35 -15.79 7.96
N ASN A 77 -2.02 -15.04 9.02
CA ASN A 77 -2.16 -15.53 10.39
C ASN A 77 -3.33 -14.84 11.10
N ILE A 78 -4.24 -15.64 11.65
CA ILE A 78 -5.34 -15.16 12.48
C ILE A 78 -4.96 -15.35 13.94
N ALA A 79 -4.76 -14.23 14.67
CA ALA A 79 -4.35 -14.28 16.08
C ALA A 79 -5.52 -14.57 17.03
N ARG A 80 -6.68 -13.96 16.79
CA ARG A 80 -7.89 -14.10 17.63
C ARG A 80 -9.09 -14.41 16.75
N THR A 81 -9.85 -15.44 17.11
CA THR A 81 -11.03 -15.90 16.37
C THR A 81 -12.28 -15.06 16.65
N SER A 82 -12.32 -14.34 17.77
CA SER A 82 -13.50 -13.55 18.20
C SER A 82 -13.84 -12.33 17.35
N GLN A 83 -13.02 -12.01 16.34
CA GLN A 83 -13.17 -10.84 15.49
C GLN A 83 -13.50 -11.26 14.07
N ASN A 84 -14.64 -10.82 13.55
CA ASN A 84 -15.02 -11.05 12.17
C ASN A 84 -14.25 -10.13 11.23
N ASN A 85 -14.10 -10.55 9.96
CA ASN A 85 -13.27 -9.87 8.98
C ASN A 85 -13.98 -9.76 7.62
N ASN A 86 -13.61 -8.78 6.83
CA ASN A 86 -13.94 -8.70 5.41
C ASN A 86 -12.75 -9.21 4.60
N ILE A 87 -13.03 -10.01 3.58
CA ILE A 87 -12.04 -10.47 2.61
C ILE A 87 -12.33 -9.77 1.29
N TRP A 88 -11.32 -9.08 0.76
CA TRP A 88 -11.36 -8.37 -0.50
C TRP A 88 -10.40 -9.00 -1.49
N PHE A 89 -10.80 -9.04 -2.75
CA PHE A 89 -9.89 -9.30 -3.87
C PHE A 89 -9.57 -8.00 -4.58
N ASN A 90 -8.30 -7.87 -4.97
CA ASN A 90 -7.81 -6.80 -5.82
C ASN A 90 -7.30 -7.45 -7.10
N ILE A 91 -7.96 -7.22 -8.23
CA ILE A 91 -7.55 -7.77 -9.53
C ILE A 91 -7.07 -6.61 -10.41
N ARG A 92 -5.87 -6.76 -10.97
CA ARG A 92 -5.36 -5.83 -11.97
C ARG A 92 -5.37 -6.48 -13.33
N ASN A 93 -5.98 -5.80 -14.30
CA ASN A 93 -5.95 -6.20 -15.69
C ASN A 93 -5.39 -5.09 -16.56
N ASP A 94 -4.73 -5.46 -17.65
CA ASP A 94 -4.31 -4.54 -18.70
C ASP A 94 -5.30 -4.54 -19.86
N GLN A 95 -4.98 -3.79 -20.92
CA GLN A 95 -5.79 -3.69 -22.14
C GLN A 95 -5.82 -4.97 -22.99
N LYS A 96 -4.93 -5.93 -22.75
CA LYS A 96 -4.86 -7.20 -23.49
C LYS A 96 -5.83 -8.24 -22.94
N TYR A 97 -6.47 -7.98 -21.79
CA TYR A 97 -7.50 -8.85 -21.26
C TYR A 97 -8.76 -8.79 -22.15
N GLU A 98 -9.20 -9.92 -22.67
CA GLU A 98 -10.22 -9.98 -23.74
C GLU A 98 -11.65 -10.23 -23.22
N TYR A 99 -11.84 -10.37 -21.91
CA TYR A 99 -13.12 -10.76 -21.32
C TYR A 99 -13.70 -9.64 -20.44
N SER A 100 -15.03 -9.58 -20.32
CA SER A 100 -15.69 -8.64 -19.40
C SER A 100 -15.71 -9.13 -17.96
N ASN A 101 -15.44 -10.41 -17.73
CA ASN A 101 -15.49 -11.04 -16.42
C ASN A 101 -14.40 -12.10 -16.24
N LEU A 102 -13.99 -12.28 -14.99
CA LEU A 102 -13.00 -13.26 -14.55
C LEU A 102 -13.66 -14.24 -13.59
N TRP A 103 -13.57 -15.53 -13.91
CA TRP A 103 -13.96 -16.60 -12.99
C TRP A 103 -12.76 -17.08 -12.19
N LEU A 104 -12.93 -17.29 -10.89
CA LEU A 104 -11.92 -17.78 -9.98
C LEU A 104 -12.44 -18.97 -9.19
N PHE A 105 -11.58 -19.95 -8.96
CA PHE A 105 -11.76 -20.94 -7.91
C PHE A 105 -10.88 -20.55 -6.73
N VAL A 106 -11.51 -20.38 -5.58
CA VAL A 106 -10.87 -19.90 -4.35
C VAL A 106 -10.97 -20.99 -3.30
N THR A 107 -9.83 -21.47 -2.84
CA THR A 107 -9.75 -22.48 -1.77
C THR A 107 -9.16 -21.86 -0.53
N ILE A 108 -9.86 -21.96 0.60
CA ILE A 108 -9.36 -21.52 1.91
C ILE A 108 -9.17 -22.77 2.78
N GLU A 109 -7.95 -22.95 3.25
CA GLU A 109 -7.54 -24.04 4.12
C GLU A 109 -7.22 -23.48 5.52
N PRO A 110 -7.94 -23.93 6.57
CA PRO A 110 -7.62 -23.58 7.95
C PRO A 110 -6.37 -24.32 8.44
N PRO A 111 -5.82 -23.95 9.61
CA PRO A 111 -4.70 -24.67 10.22
C PRO A 111 -4.92 -26.17 10.39
N SER A 112 -6.17 -26.60 10.65
CA SER A 112 -6.56 -28.02 10.74
C SER A 112 -6.56 -28.78 9.40
N GLY A 113 -6.49 -28.08 8.26
CA GLY A 113 -6.38 -28.67 6.92
C GLY A 113 -7.72 -28.93 6.20
N ALA A 114 -8.86 -28.74 6.85
CA ALA A 114 -10.17 -28.95 6.22
C ALA A 114 -10.54 -27.81 5.25
N ALA A 115 -10.08 -27.90 4.01
CA ALA A 115 -10.24 -26.84 3.01
C ALA A 115 -11.68 -26.73 2.46
N VAL A 116 -12.09 -25.50 2.17
CA VAL A 116 -13.37 -25.17 1.49
C VAL A 116 -13.05 -24.43 0.20
N THR A 117 -13.74 -24.81 -0.89
CA THR A 117 -13.57 -24.18 -2.21
C THR A 117 -14.86 -23.51 -2.67
N ASP A 118 -14.72 -22.26 -3.10
CA ASP A 118 -15.77 -21.45 -3.72
C ASP A 118 -15.45 -21.17 -5.19
N THR A 119 -16.50 -20.83 -5.96
CA THR A 119 -16.38 -20.28 -7.31
C THR A 119 -16.87 -18.84 -7.30
N VAL A 120 -16.06 -17.92 -7.83
CA VAL A 120 -16.32 -16.48 -7.78
C VAL A 120 -16.29 -15.91 -9.18
N GLN A 121 -17.28 -15.09 -9.52
CA GLN A 121 -17.27 -14.27 -10.73
C GLN A 121 -16.91 -12.83 -10.36
N ILE A 122 -15.98 -12.25 -11.11
CA ILE A 122 -15.60 -10.85 -11.01
C ILE A 122 -15.96 -10.17 -12.31
N ILE A 123 -16.70 -9.07 -12.25
CA ILE A 123 -16.99 -8.24 -13.41
C ILE A 123 -15.90 -7.17 -13.53
N LEU A 124 -15.20 -7.13 -14.66
CA LEU A 124 -14.07 -6.23 -14.93
C LEU A 124 -14.44 -5.14 -15.94
N ALA A 125 -15.40 -5.40 -16.83
CA ALA A 125 -15.96 -4.41 -17.76
C ALA A 125 -17.50 -4.41 -17.71
N ASP A 126 -18.09 -3.26 -18.01
CA ASP A 126 -19.53 -3.12 -18.22
C ASP A 126 -19.97 -3.72 -19.58
N PRO A 127 -21.29 -3.83 -19.86
CA PRO A 127 -21.79 -4.36 -21.12
C PRO A 127 -21.38 -3.59 -22.38
N SER A 128 -20.90 -2.35 -22.25
CA SER A 128 -20.35 -1.57 -23.38
C SER A 128 -18.88 -1.89 -23.66
N GLY A 129 -18.24 -2.72 -22.81
CA GLY A 129 -16.82 -3.05 -22.87
C GLY A 129 -15.93 -2.05 -22.12
N LYS A 130 -16.51 -1.09 -21.38
CA LYS A 130 -15.72 -0.14 -20.61
C LYS A 130 -15.25 -0.79 -19.30
N TRP A 131 -13.94 -0.74 -19.07
CA TRP A 131 -13.33 -1.23 -17.82
C TRP A 131 -13.85 -0.48 -16.59
N LEU A 132 -14.19 -1.25 -15.55
CA LEU A 132 -14.72 -0.75 -14.27
C LEU A 132 -13.63 -0.31 -13.30
N GLY A 133 -12.44 -0.91 -13.40
CA GLY A 133 -11.30 -0.66 -12.52
C GLY A 133 -10.77 0.75 -12.66
N LYS A 134 -10.16 1.25 -11.59
CA LYS A 134 -9.47 2.55 -11.58
C LYS A 134 -8.02 2.36 -11.98
N GLY A 135 -7.44 3.29 -12.72
CA GLY A 135 -6.00 3.24 -12.97
C GLY A 135 -5.55 4.21 -14.06
N PHE A 136 -4.27 4.13 -14.39
CA PHE A 136 -3.60 5.00 -15.33
C PHE A 136 -2.86 4.16 -16.37
N SER A 137 -2.70 4.70 -17.59
CA SER A 137 -1.90 4.07 -18.65
C SER A 137 -2.33 2.64 -19.05
N GLY A 138 -3.63 2.37 -19.09
CA GLY A 138 -4.15 1.09 -19.58
C GLY A 138 -4.09 -0.07 -18.57
N LEU A 139 -3.80 0.22 -17.31
CA LEU A 139 -3.93 -0.71 -16.19
C LEU A 139 -5.19 -0.38 -15.39
N PHE A 140 -5.97 -1.39 -15.02
CA PHE A 140 -7.25 -1.24 -14.33
C PHE A 140 -7.24 -2.05 -13.02
N ASP A 141 -7.28 -1.35 -11.88
CA ASP A 141 -7.32 -1.92 -10.54
C ASP A 141 -8.76 -2.05 -10.05
N ASN A 142 -9.19 -3.30 -9.85
CA ASN A 142 -10.54 -3.66 -9.44
C ASN A 142 -10.50 -4.23 -8.01
N ARG A 143 -11.03 -3.46 -7.06
CA ARG A 143 -11.26 -3.93 -5.68
C ARG A 143 -12.71 -4.37 -5.52
N LEU A 144 -12.91 -5.61 -5.10
CA LEU A 144 -14.23 -6.18 -4.83
C LEU A 144 -14.25 -6.91 -3.50
N ILE A 145 -15.42 -6.91 -2.86
CA ILE A 145 -15.60 -7.72 -1.66
C ILE A 145 -15.87 -9.16 -2.06
N TYR A 146 -15.05 -10.08 -1.57
CA TYR A 146 -15.26 -11.52 -1.77
C TYR A 146 -16.21 -12.08 -0.72
N ARG A 147 -15.93 -11.87 0.56
CA ARG A 147 -16.82 -12.27 1.66
C ARG A 147 -16.84 -11.21 2.76
N ARG A 148 -18.04 -10.89 3.25
CA ARG A 148 -18.27 -9.99 4.39
C ARG A 148 -18.40 -10.78 5.68
N ASN A 149 -18.01 -10.18 6.79
CA ASN A 149 -18.32 -10.68 8.13
C ASN A 149 -17.89 -12.16 8.34
N VAL A 150 -16.71 -12.51 7.84
CA VAL A 150 -16.14 -13.86 7.93
C VAL A 150 -15.61 -14.11 9.33
N TYR A 151 -16.14 -15.16 9.95
CA TYR A 151 -15.61 -15.73 11.18
C TYR A 151 -14.54 -16.77 10.83
N PHE A 152 -13.35 -16.64 11.43
CA PHE A 152 -12.29 -17.64 11.33
C PHE A 152 -12.30 -18.49 12.60
N PRO A 153 -12.70 -19.77 12.54
CA PRO A 153 -12.95 -20.60 13.73
C PRO A 153 -11.68 -21.00 14.48
N GLU A 154 -10.54 -20.99 13.80
CA GLU A 154 -9.25 -21.40 14.35
C GLU A 154 -8.27 -20.23 14.34
N SER A 155 -7.45 -20.12 15.40
CA SER A 155 -6.26 -19.25 15.36
C SER A 155 -5.12 -19.99 14.67
N GLY A 156 -4.30 -19.25 13.91
CA GLY A 156 -3.13 -19.80 13.22
C GLY A 156 -3.05 -19.41 11.75
N ARG A 157 -2.22 -20.14 11.01
CA ARG A 157 -1.92 -19.89 9.61
C ARG A 157 -3.00 -20.50 8.71
N TYR A 158 -3.71 -19.64 7.99
CA TYR A 158 -4.59 -20.03 6.90
C TYR A 158 -3.84 -19.96 5.58
N THR A 159 -4.23 -20.83 4.64
CA THR A 159 -3.75 -20.78 3.26
C THR A 159 -4.91 -20.53 2.32
N LEU A 160 -4.85 -19.42 1.57
CA LEU A 160 -5.82 -19.09 0.53
C LEU A 160 -5.15 -19.29 -0.83
N ARG A 161 -5.77 -20.13 -1.66
CA ARG A 161 -5.31 -20.46 -3.01
C ARG A 161 -6.32 -19.95 -4.03
N ILE A 162 -5.84 -19.28 -5.07
CA ILE A 162 -6.67 -18.77 -6.16
C ILE A 162 -6.12 -19.32 -7.47
N ARG A 163 -7.00 -19.90 -8.27
CA ARG A 163 -6.75 -20.27 -9.67
C ARG A 163 -7.86 -19.71 -10.54
N HIS A 164 -7.58 -19.39 -11.80
CA HIS A 164 -8.66 -18.95 -12.69
C HIS A 164 -9.53 -20.12 -13.14
N GLY A 165 -10.82 -19.85 -13.35
CA GLY A 165 -11.82 -20.76 -13.90
C GLY A 165 -12.23 -20.41 -15.32
N MET A 166 -11.37 -19.68 -16.04
CA MET A 166 -11.60 -19.33 -17.45
C MET A 166 -11.40 -20.56 -18.36
N ARG A 167 -12.03 -20.53 -19.54
CA ARG A 167 -11.94 -21.61 -20.54
C ARG A 167 -10.55 -21.78 -21.19
N PRO A 168 -9.82 -20.71 -21.53
CA PRO A 168 -8.47 -20.85 -22.07
C PRO A 168 -7.54 -21.44 -21.01
N GLU A 169 -6.63 -22.32 -21.44
CA GLU A 169 -5.52 -22.81 -20.61
C GLU A 169 -4.60 -21.67 -20.18
N THR A 170 -4.35 -20.73 -21.09
CA THR A 170 -3.49 -19.57 -20.84
C THR A 170 -4.32 -18.29 -20.90
N LEU A 171 -4.48 -17.63 -19.75
CA LEU A 171 -5.22 -16.39 -19.60
C LEU A 171 -4.28 -15.17 -19.64
N ARG A 172 -4.44 -14.33 -20.66
CA ARG A 172 -3.60 -13.14 -20.85
C ARG A 172 -4.28 -11.88 -20.31
N GLY A 173 -3.47 -10.96 -19.80
CA GLY A 173 -3.87 -9.61 -19.44
C GLY A 173 -4.33 -9.41 -17.99
N ILE A 174 -4.27 -10.44 -17.14
CA ILE A 174 -4.30 -10.26 -15.68
C ILE A 174 -2.86 -10.08 -15.21
N THR A 175 -2.55 -8.94 -14.62
CA THR A 175 -1.18 -8.58 -14.21
C THR A 175 -0.93 -8.92 -12.75
N ASP A 176 -1.94 -8.78 -11.89
CA ASP A 176 -1.81 -8.99 -10.46
C ASP A 176 -3.10 -9.56 -9.85
N VAL A 177 -2.92 -10.43 -8.87
CA VAL A 177 -3.97 -10.90 -7.97
C VAL A 177 -3.57 -10.50 -6.55
N GLY A 178 -4.45 -9.78 -5.87
CA GLY A 178 -4.25 -9.35 -4.50
C GLY A 178 -5.37 -9.80 -3.58
N VAL A 179 -5.00 -10.06 -2.34
CA VAL A 179 -5.92 -10.42 -1.26
C VAL A 179 -5.70 -9.47 -0.11
N ARG A 180 -6.79 -8.89 0.38
CA ARG A 180 -6.79 -8.03 1.55
C ARG A 180 -7.82 -8.50 2.56
N ILE A 181 -7.40 -8.60 3.81
CA ILE A 181 -8.24 -9.00 4.94
C ILE A 181 -8.24 -7.85 5.95
N GLU A 182 -9.43 -7.41 6.32
CA GLU A 182 -9.64 -6.32 7.27
C GLU A 182 -10.56 -6.78 8.40
N LYS A 183 -10.24 -6.40 9.64
CA LYS A 183 -11.15 -6.56 10.77
C LYS A 183 -12.42 -5.76 10.50
N LEU A 184 -13.55 -6.36 10.84
CA LEU A 184 -14.82 -5.64 10.88
C LEU A 184 -14.80 -4.71 12.10
N ASN A 185 -14.82 -3.39 11.87
CA ASN A 185 -14.88 -2.41 12.95
C ASN A 185 -16.20 -2.46 13.71
#